data_AF-E5BIQ6-F1
#
_entry.id   AF-E5BIQ6-F1
#
_cell.length_a   1.000
_cell.length_b   1.000
_cell.length_c   1.000
_cell.angle_alpha   90.00
_cell.angle_beta   90.00
_cell.angle_gamma   90.00
#
_symmetry.space_group_name_H-M   'P 1'
#
loop_
_entity.id
_entity.type
_entity.pdbx_description
1 polymer ?
#
loop_
_entity_poly.entity_id
_entity_poly.type
_entity_poly.pdbx_seq_one_letter_code
_entity_poly.pdbx_strand_id
1 'polypeptide(L)'
;NGGQLHAVKQDVKAAKTEVTSKGKTVQVTEQAATDGHTIYNVEVRQNVKYATEDGKEVILGTDGKFYHPENLKEDGTPVDANKAIPKDKVKAKLAEEAKLDNISSGKIADGSKEAINGSQLKEVGDYLGLQPKQDGTGFEKPTFTALKNVDGSDNTAPKNVIDSVNTTIGKVNEGLKYGADNTTTPTTQQLGSSLSVKSAEKELVKAGTDAKFVGKNIVTNYENNSGNGTVSIGISEKPEFKEVTLKDGDGNTTTINKDGMTITPKNLEEGKTVVKLTKNGLDN
;
A
#
# COMPACT_ATOMS: atom_id res chain seq x y z
N ASN A 1 13.33 -50.86 83.82
CA ASN A 1 13.29 -49.78 82.81
C ASN A 1 14.07 -50.01 81.51
N GLY A 2 14.69 -51.17 81.24
CA GLY A 2 15.43 -51.41 79.98
C GLY A 2 14.61 -51.92 78.78
N GLY A 3 13.40 -52.46 79.00
CA GLY A 3 12.59 -53.08 77.94
C GLY A 3 11.94 -52.08 76.96
N GLN A 4 11.55 -50.90 77.44
CA GLN A 4 10.98 -49.85 76.58
C GLN A 4 12.03 -49.26 75.62
N LEU A 5 13.29 -49.13 76.05
CA LEU A 5 14.38 -48.62 75.20
C LEU A 5 14.75 -49.61 74.07
N HIS A 6 14.58 -50.91 74.30
CA HIS A 6 14.85 -51.94 73.29
C HIS A 6 13.72 -52.05 72.25
N ALA A 7 12.47 -51.89 72.67
CA ALA A 7 11.32 -51.79 71.76
C ALA A 7 11.41 -50.55 70.87
N VAL A 8 11.72 -49.37 71.44
CA VAL A 8 11.93 -48.14 70.66
C VAL A 8 13.11 -48.27 69.69
N LYS A 9 14.22 -48.93 70.08
CA LYS A 9 15.36 -49.16 69.16
C LYS A 9 15.05 -50.13 68.01
N GLN A 10 14.13 -51.08 68.18
CA GLN A 10 13.66 -51.94 67.09
C GLN A 10 12.57 -51.29 66.23
N ASP A 11 11.74 -50.40 66.81
CA ASP A 11 10.75 -49.63 66.07
C ASP A 11 11.38 -48.51 65.23
N VAL A 12 12.59 -48.05 65.59
CA VAL A 12 13.44 -47.15 64.77
C VAL A 12 14.19 -47.92 63.66
N LYS A 13 13.67 -49.08 63.23
CA LYS A 13 14.07 -49.75 61.98
C LYS A 13 13.68 -48.82 60.82
N ALA A 14 14.62 -47.95 60.43
CA ALA A 14 14.56 -46.93 59.38
C ALA A 14 13.19 -46.85 58.67
N ALA A 15 12.33 -45.92 59.10
CA ALA A 15 11.12 -45.59 58.35
C ALA A 15 11.51 -45.32 56.90
N LYS A 16 11.05 -46.16 55.97
CA LYS A 16 11.34 -46.02 54.54
C LYS A 16 10.35 -45.03 53.96
N THR A 17 10.84 -43.88 53.53
CA THR A 17 10.04 -42.88 52.82
C THR A 17 10.34 -43.01 51.33
N GLU A 18 9.29 -42.96 50.50
CA GLU A 18 9.42 -42.92 49.04
C GLU A 18 8.84 -41.60 48.54
N VAL A 19 9.64 -40.84 47.80
CA VAL A 19 9.23 -39.60 47.14
C VAL A 19 9.43 -39.79 45.65
N THR A 20 8.35 -39.91 44.88
CA THR A 20 8.42 -40.12 43.42
C THR A 20 7.56 -39.14 42.64
N SER A 21 8.08 -38.74 41.48
CA SER A 21 7.40 -37.89 40.51
C SER A 21 6.96 -38.73 39.32
N LYS A 22 5.77 -39.34 39.41
CA LYS A 22 5.23 -40.22 38.34
C LYS A 22 5.12 -39.50 36.99
N GLY A 23 4.73 -38.22 37.01
CA GLY A 23 4.62 -37.37 35.82
C GLY A 23 5.95 -36.77 35.34
N LYS A 24 7.07 -36.98 36.05
CA LYS A 24 8.42 -36.46 35.74
C LYS A 24 8.50 -34.93 35.61
N THR A 25 7.48 -34.20 36.04
CA THR A 25 7.45 -32.73 36.10
C THR A 25 8.16 -32.19 37.34
N VAL A 26 8.30 -33.02 38.37
CA VAL A 26 9.07 -32.73 39.57
C VAL A 26 10.38 -33.54 39.54
N GLN A 27 11.50 -32.87 39.78
CA GLN A 27 12.79 -33.50 40.02
C GLN A 27 12.92 -33.76 41.52
N VAL A 28 13.35 -34.98 41.87
CA VAL A 28 13.64 -35.37 43.26
C VAL A 28 15.10 -35.77 43.30
N THR A 29 15.90 -35.07 44.09
CA THR A 29 17.29 -35.44 44.36
C THR A 29 17.46 -35.72 45.85
N GLU A 30 18.24 -36.75 46.18
CA GLU A 30 18.50 -37.13 47.57
C GLU A 30 19.86 -36.60 48.02
N GLN A 31 19.93 -36.20 49.29
CA GLN A 31 21.13 -35.67 49.92
C GLN A 31 21.17 -36.14 51.38
N ALA A 32 22.36 -36.47 51.89
CA ALA A 32 22.53 -36.80 53.31
C ALA A 32 22.63 -35.53 54.17
N ALA A 33 21.84 -35.45 55.24
CA ALA A 33 21.94 -34.40 56.25
C ALA A 33 23.15 -34.60 57.18
N THR A 34 23.53 -33.55 57.90
CA THR A 34 24.67 -33.56 58.84
C THR A 34 24.48 -34.49 60.05
N ASP A 35 23.24 -34.77 60.43
CA ASP A 35 22.83 -35.69 61.50
C ASP A 35 22.44 -37.09 60.97
N GLY A 36 22.65 -37.35 59.67
CA GLY A 36 22.50 -38.66 59.04
C GLY A 36 21.11 -39.00 58.49
N HIS A 37 20.11 -38.10 58.56
CA HIS A 37 18.83 -38.31 57.86
C HIS A 37 18.90 -37.96 56.36
N THR A 38 17.99 -38.49 55.55
CA THR A 38 17.90 -38.17 54.12
C THR A 38 17.06 -36.91 53.90
N ILE A 39 17.60 -35.94 53.16
CA ILE A 39 16.89 -34.79 52.63
C ILE A 39 16.51 -35.09 51.18
N TYR A 40 15.24 -34.86 50.85
CA TYR A 40 14.74 -34.94 49.48
C TYR A 40 14.52 -33.51 48.96
N ASN A 41 15.37 -33.08 48.04
CA ASN A 41 15.19 -31.80 47.35
C ASN A 41 14.17 -32.01 46.22
N VAL A 42 13.16 -31.14 46.19
CA VAL A 42 12.02 -31.25 45.28
C VAL A 42 11.92 -29.99 44.43
N GLU A 43 12.11 -30.12 43.13
CA GLU A 43 12.07 -28.98 42.20
C GLU A 43 11.05 -29.20 41.08
N VAL A 44 10.26 -28.19 40.76
CA VAL A 44 9.35 -28.24 39.60
C VAL A 44 10.12 -27.86 38.33
N ARG A 45 10.04 -28.71 37.30
CA ARG A 45 10.52 -28.39 35.95
C ARG A 45 9.64 -27.30 35.36
N GLN A 46 10.22 -26.12 35.17
CA GLN A 46 9.54 -24.97 34.58
C GLN A 46 9.81 -24.90 33.08
N ASN A 47 8.74 -24.95 32.28
CA ASN A 47 8.83 -24.75 30.83
C ASN A 47 8.88 -23.27 30.44
N VAL A 48 8.38 -22.39 31.32
CA VAL A 48 8.54 -20.94 31.22
C VAL A 48 9.42 -20.51 32.37
N LYS A 49 10.56 -19.91 32.04
CA LYS A 49 11.50 -19.32 32.98
C LYS A 49 11.42 -17.80 32.91
N TYR A 50 11.85 -17.15 33.97
CA TYR A 50 12.03 -15.70 33.98
C TYR A 50 13.52 -15.41 33.97
N ALA A 51 13.95 -14.46 33.15
CA ALA A 51 15.33 -14.03 33.09
C ALA A 51 15.43 -12.52 32.88
N THR A 52 16.55 -11.95 33.32
CA THR A 52 16.95 -10.59 32.94
C THR A 52 17.41 -10.54 31.48
N GLU A 53 17.54 -9.34 30.92
CA GLU A 53 17.95 -9.17 29.52
C GLU A 53 19.33 -9.74 29.18
N ASP A 54 20.24 -9.82 30.15
CA ASP A 54 21.55 -10.48 30.04
C ASP A 54 21.47 -12.01 30.19
N GLY A 55 20.26 -12.57 30.30
CA GLY A 55 20.01 -14.01 30.32
C GLY A 55 20.18 -14.68 31.68
N LYS A 56 20.40 -13.92 32.77
CA LYS A 56 20.47 -14.48 34.11
C LYS A 56 19.08 -14.84 34.62
N GLU A 57 18.95 -16.02 35.21
CA GLU A 57 17.70 -16.50 35.78
C GLU A 57 17.23 -15.62 36.94
N VAL A 58 15.92 -15.44 37.03
CA VAL A 58 15.26 -14.78 38.14
C VAL A 58 14.06 -15.60 38.59
N ILE A 59 13.76 -15.55 39.88
CA ILE A 59 12.66 -16.26 40.50
C ILE A 59 11.74 -15.22 41.16
N LEU A 60 10.43 -15.50 41.14
CA LEU A 60 9.45 -14.70 41.86
C LEU A 60 9.53 -15.07 43.35
N GLY A 61 9.97 -14.12 44.17
CA GLY A 61 9.97 -14.27 45.62
C GLY A 61 8.56 -14.34 46.20
N THR A 62 8.46 -14.75 47.45
CA THR A 62 7.18 -14.82 48.19
C THR A 62 6.46 -13.47 48.33
N ASP A 63 7.18 -12.35 48.13
CA ASP A 63 6.63 -10.99 48.13
C ASP A 63 6.12 -10.52 46.74
N GLY A 64 6.16 -11.38 45.73
CA GLY A 64 5.68 -11.10 44.38
C GLY A 64 6.63 -10.23 43.54
N LYS A 65 7.90 -10.09 43.94
CA LYS A 65 8.95 -9.42 43.16
C LYS A 65 9.99 -10.40 42.63
N PHE A 66 10.73 -10.01 41.59
CA PHE A 66 11.75 -10.85 40.99
C PHE A 66 13.10 -10.66 41.67
N TYR A 67 13.84 -11.75 41.87
CA TYR A 67 15.19 -11.76 42.44
C TYR A 67 16.05 -12.77 41.71
N HIS A 68 17.37 -12.58 41.70
CA HIS A 68 18.26 -13.69 41.40
C HIS A 68 18.19 -14.74 42.52
N PRO A 69 18.32 -16.05 42.21
CA PRO A 69 18.17 -17.13 43.19
C PRO A 69 19.03 -16.95 44.45
N GLU A 70 20.27 -16.46 44.31
CA GLU A 70 21.20 -16.24 45.43
C GLU A 70 20.78 -15.11 46.39
N ASN A 71 19.78 -14.31 46.03
CA ASN A 71 19.22 -13.25 46.85
C ASN A 71 17.93 -13.65 47.57
N LEU A 72 17.56 -14.93 47.49
CA LEU A 72 16.47 -15.54 48.24
C LEU A 72 17.03 -16.50 49.30
N LYS A 73 16.31 -16.62 50.40
CA LYS A 73 16.52 -17.70 51.39
C LYS A 73 15.85 -18.98 50.90
N GLU A 74 16.14 -20.09 51.57
CA GLU A 74 15.52 -21.40 51.26
C GLU A 74 13.99 -21.39 51.33
N ASP A 75 13.41 -20.55 52.19
CA ASP A 75 11.95 -20.37 52.30
C ASP A 75 11.35 -19.47 51.21
N GLY A 76 12.16 -18.98 50.27
CA GLY A 76 11.74 -18.08 49.20
C GLY A 76 11.49 -16.64 49.62
N THR A 77 11.81 -16.25 50.86
CA THR A 77 11.82 -14.85 51.29
C THR A 77 13.10 -14.15 50.82
N PRO A 78 13.05 -12.84 50.49
CA PRO A 78 14.25 -12.12 50.07
C PRO A 78 15.23 -11.98 51.23
N VAL A 79 16.52 -12.11 50.90
CA VAL A 79 17.62 -11.78 51.82
C VAL A 79 17.63 -10.27 52.10
N ASP A 80 17.36 -9.46 51.07
CA ASP A 80 17.19 -8.00 51.15
C ASP A 80 16.16 -7.55 50.10
N ALA A 81 15.11 -6.87 50.54
CA ALA A 81 14.05 -6.37 49.67
C ALA A 81 14.55 -5.37 48.61
N ASN A 82 15.67 -4.67 48.87
CA ASN A 82 16.26 -3.70 47.94
C ASN A 82 16.94 -4.35 46.73
N LYS A 83 17.16 -5.66 46.77
CA LYS A 83 17.72 -6.43 45.65
C LYS A 83 16.67 -6.86 44.61
N ALA A 84 15.44 -6.37 44.74
CA ALA A 84 14.37 -6.67 43.79
C ALA A 84 14.72 -6.17 42.39
N ILE A 85 14.46 -7.01 41.40
CA ILE A 85 14.66 -6.71 39.99
C ILE A 85 13.36 -6.08 39.45
N PRO A 86 13.43 -4.88 38.84
CA PRO A 86 12.28 -4.24 38.23
C PRO A 86 11.61 -5.12 37.16
N LYS A 87 10.27 -5.15 37.13
CA LYS A 87 9.49 -6.05 36.25
C LYS A 87 9.75 -5.81 34.76
N ASP A 88 10.02 -4.56 34.38
CA ASP A 88 10.39 -4.15 33.01
C ASP A 88 11.74 -4.70 32.55
N LYS A 89 12.59 -5.16 33.48
CA LYS A 89 13.87 -5.81 33.19
C LYS A 89 13.79 -7.33 33.12
N VAL A 90 12.60 -7.90 33.32
CA VAL A 90 12.38 -9.36 33.37
C VAL A 90 11.57 -9.80 32.17
N LYS A 91 12.01 -10.87 31.49
CA LYS A 91 11.32 -11.49 30.37
C LYS A 91 10.93 -12.92 30.73
N ALA A 92 9.68 -13.27 30.43
CA ALA A 92 9.26 -14.66 30.38
C ALA A 92 9.85 -15.30 29.11
N LYS A 93 10.49 -16.46 29.27
CA LYS A 93 11.16 -17.18 28.18
C LYS A 93 10.81 -18.66 28.27
N LEU A 94 10.59 -19.31 27.14
CA LEU A 94 10.55 -20.77 27.11
C LEU A 94 11.93 -21.33 27.45
N ALA A 95 11.97 -22.40 28.24
CA ALA A 95 13.22 -23.06 28.62
C ALA A 95 13.99 -23.56 27.38
N GLU A 96 13.25 -24.01 26.36
CA GLU A 96 13.75 -24.40 25.05
C GLU A 96 12.87 -23.78 23.96
N GLU A 97 13.40 -23.57 22.76
CA GLU A 97 12.62 -23.06 21.63
C GLU A 97 11.51 -24.05 21.23
N ALA A 98 10.28 -23.55 21.12
CA ALA A 98 9.12 -24.35 20.74
C ALA A 98 8.04 -23.48 20.08
N LYS A 99 7.18 -24.11 19.29
CA LYS A 99 5.94 -23.48 18.79
C LYS A 99 4.91 -23.42 19.93
N LEU A 100 4.20 -22.30 20.01
CA LEU A 100 3.04 -22.15 20.89
C LEU A 100 1.76 -22.44 20.10
N ASP A 101 0.95 -23.37 20.59
CA ASP A 101 -0.31 -23.80 19.98
C ASP A 101 -1.48 -23.65 20.96
N ASN A 102 -2.72 -23.78 20.48
CA ASN A 102 -3.97 -23.54 21.22
C ASN A 102 -4.08 -22.13 21.81
N ILE A 103 -3.49 -21.14 21.13
CA ILE A 103 -3.66 -19.74 21.48
C ILE A 103 -4.97 -19.24 20.87
N SER A 104 -5.94 -18.95 21.73
CA SER A 104 -7.18 -18.27 21.33
C SER A 104 -6.87 -16.86 20.81
N SER A 105 -7.75 -16.32 19.97
CA SER A 105 -7.55 -14.98 19.42
C SER A 105 -7.51 -13.94 20.53
N GLY A 106 -6.41 -13.16 20.57
CA GLY A 106 -6.24 -12.07 21.51
C GLY A 106 -6.96 -10.80 21.06
N LYS A 107 -7.22 -9.88 21.97
CA LYS A 107 -7.85 -8.60 21.67
C LYS A 107 -6.90 -7.70 20.87
N ILE A 108 -7.35 -7.23 19.71
CA ILE A 108 -6.67 -6.18 18.92
C ILE A 108 -7.27 -4.83 19.33
N ALA A 109 -6.69 -4.21 20.35
CA ALA A 109 -7.13 -2.91 20.87
C ALA A 109 -5.97 -2.18 21.55
N ASP A 110 -6.10 -0.85 21.67
CA ASP A 110 -5.12 -0.02 22.36
C ASP A 110 -4.84 -0.54 23.77
N GLY A 111 -3.55 -0.70 24.10
CA GLY A 111 -3.09 -1.17 25.40
C GLY A 111 -3.23 -2.68 25.64
N SER A 112 -3.75 -3.47 24.69
CA SER A 112 -3.84 -4.94 24.82
C SER A 112 -2.48 -5.58 25.13
N LYS A 113 -2.49 -6.58 26.02
CA LYS A 113 -1.33 -7.39 26.42
C LYS A 113 -1.51 -8.86 26.06
N GLU A 114 -2.58 -9.18 25.35
CA GLU A 114 -2.90 -10.54 24.93
C GLU A 114 -2.05 -10.94 23.73
N ALA A 115 -1.69 -12.22 23.65
CA ALA A 115 -1.04 -12.76 22.46
C ALA A 115 -2.06 -12.88 21.32
N ILE A 116 -1.65 -12.53 20.10
CA ILE A 116 -2.42 -12.81 18.89
C ILE A 116 -1.97 -14.14 18.28
N ASN A 117 -2.87 -14.79 17.54
CA ASN A 117 -2.57 -16.05 16.86
C ASN A 117 -2.45 -15.87 15.33
N GLY A 118 -2.07 -16.94 14.65
CA GLY A 118 -1.84 -16.92 13.20
C GLY A 118 -3.10 -16.61 12.38
N SER A 119 -4.30 -16.98 12.84
CA SER A 119 -5.53 -16.68 12.10
C SER A 119 -5.83 -15.18 12.07
N GLN A 120 -5.55 -14.45 13.16
CA GLN A 120 -5.70 -12.99 13.20
C GLN A 120 -4.72 -12.29 12.25
N LEU A 121 -3.46 -12.76 12.20
CA LEU A 121 -2.49 -12.20 11.26
C LEU A 121 -2.86 -12.54 9.81
N LYS A 122 -3.38 -13.75 9.55
CA LYS A 122 -3.87 -14.16 8.23
C LYS A 122 -5.03 -13.28 7.77
N GLU A 123 -5.96 -12.93 8.64
CA GLU A 123 -7.10 -12.05 8.32
C GLU A 123 -6.63 -10.68 7.81
N VAL A 124 -5.60 -10.09 8.45
CA VAL A 124 -4.95 -8.86 7.95
C VAL A 124 -4.34 -9.09 6.57
N GLY A 125 -3.68 -10.23 6.36
CA GLY A 125 -3.14 -10.62 5.05
C GLY A 125 -4.22 -10.72 3.97
N ASP A 126 -5.36 -11.33 4.27
CA ASP A 126 -6.49 -11.48 3.35
C ASP A 126 -7.05 -10.11 2.94
N TYR A 127 -7.21 -9.17 3.88
CA TYR A 127 -7.66 -7.80 3.57
C TYR A 127 -6.68 -7.04 2.68
N LEU A 128 -5.39 -7.34 2.78
CA LEU A 128 -4.33 -6.71 1.98
C LEU A 128 -4.00 -7.49 0.70
N GLY A 129 -4.69 -8.60 0.43
CA GLY A 129 -4.42 -9.46 -0.73
C GLY A 129 -3.04 -10.14 -0.70
N LEU A 130 -2.49 -10.36 0.50
CA LEU A 130 -1.20 -11.03 0.68
C LEU A 130 -1.40 -12.55 0.70
N GLN A 131 -0.62 -13.26 -0.10
CA GLN A 131 -0.66 -14.72 -0.15
C GLN A 131 0.27 -15.31 0.93
N PRO A 132 -0.21 -16.17 1.85
CA PRO A 132 0.66 -16.89 2.76
C PRO A 132 1.65 -17.79 2.00
N LYS A 133 2.87 -17.91 2.53
CA LYS A 133 3.84 -18.90 2.05
C LYS A 133 3.30 -20.32 2.22
N GLN A 134 3.81 -21.27 1.43
CA GLN A 134 3.42 -22.68 1.54
C GLN A 134 3.65 -23.28 2.94
N ASP A 135 4.68 -22.80 3.65
CA ASP A 135 5.01 -23.24 5.01
C ASP A 135 4.21 -22.49 6.11
N GLY A 136 3.42 -21.48 5.74
CA GLY A 136 2.60 -20.68 6.65
C GLY A 136 3.37 -19.73 7.57
N THR A 137 4.68 -19.51 7.36
CA THR A 137 5.53 -18.71 8.27
C THR A 137 5.58 -17.22 7.94
N GLY A 138 4.79 -16.78 6.96
CA GLY A 138 4.68 -15.39 6.55
C GLY A 138 3.92 -15.27 5.23
N PHE A 139 4.11 -14.14 4.54
CA PHE A 139 3.51 -13.88 3.24
C PHE A 139 4.55 -13.92 2.13
N GLU A 140 4.12 -14.32 0.95
CA GLU A 140 4.86 -14.13 -0.29
C GLU A 140 5.04 -12.64 -0.57
N LYS A 141 6.16 -12.29 -1.18
CA LYS A 141 6.40 -10.90 -1.57
C LYS A 141 5.44 -10.56 -2.72
N PRO A 142 4.59 -9.51 -2.59
CA PRO A 142 3.66 -9.16 -3.65
C PRO A 142 4.42 -8.71 -4.90
N THR A 143 3.84 -8.99 -6.07
CA THR A 143 4.34 -8.53 -7.36
C THR A 143 3.35 -7.54 -7.95
N PHE A 144 3.87 -6.44 -8.51
CA PHE A 144 3.06 -5.41 -9.15
C PHE A 144 3.60 -5.17 -10.55
N THR A 145 2.72 -5.17 -11.54
CA THR A 145 3.08 -4.82 -12.90
C THR A 145 3.44 -3.33 -12.97
N ALA A 146 4.54 -3.01 -13.64
CA ALA A 146 4.91 -1.62 -13.88
C ALA A 146 3.88 -0.90 -14.75
N LEU A 147 3.57 0.35 -14.39
CA LEU A 147 2.84 1.26 -15.28
C LEU A 147 3.77 1.76 -16.38
N LYS A 148 3.20 2.15 -17.52
CA LYS A 148 3.97 2.69 -18.64
C LYS A 148 4.28 4.18 -18.45
N ASN A 149 5.46 4.59 -18.92
CA ASN A 149 5.80 5.99 -19.15
C ASN A 149 5.14 6.49 -20.43
N VAL A 150 5.21 7.81 -20.67
CA VAL A 150 4.61 8.44 -21.86
C VAL A 150 5.25 7.97 -23.17
N ASP A 151 6.49 7.47 -23.13
CA ASP A 151 7.24 6.91 -24.26
C ASP A 151 6.98 5.40 -24.49
N GLY A 152 6.09 4.79 -23.69
CA GLY A 152 5.77 3.36 -23.76
C GLY A 152 6.75 2.43 -23.03
N SER A 153 7.83 2.97 -22.44
CA SER A 153 8.73 2.20 -21.57
C SER A 153 8.05 1.84 -20.25
N ASP A 154 8.58 0.83 -19.55
CA ASP A 154 8.14 0.50 -18.20
C ASP A 154 8.70 1.50 -17.19
N ASN A 155 7.84 1.94 -16.28
CA ASN A 155 8.27 2.61 -15.06
C ASN A 155 8.85 1.59 -14.06
N THR A 156 9.40 2.07 -12.95
CA THR A 156 9.85 1.21 -11.86
C THR A 156 8.64 0.48 -11.25
N ALA A 157 8.70 -0.86 -11.22
CA ALA A 157 7.66 -1.66 -10.58
C ALA A 157 7.58 -1.36 -9.07
N PRO A 158 6.37 -1.14 -8.51
CA PRO A 158 6.19 -0.92 -7.07
C PRO A 158 6.67 -2.10 -6.22
N LYS A 159 7.14 -1.81 -5.00
CA LYS A 159 7.70 -2.84 -4.09
C LYS A 159 6.72 -3.32 -3.02
N ASN A 160 5.67 -2.55 -2.75
CA ASN A 160 4.67 -2.82 -1.73
C ASN A 160 3.32 -2.17 -2.13
N VAL A 161 2.27 -2.44 -1.35
CA VAL A 161 0.90 -1.95 -1.62
C VAL A 161 0.80 -0.42 -1.58
N ILE A 162 1.53 0.25 -0.69
CA ILE A 162 1.50 1.72 -0.59
C ILE A 162 2.18 2.35 -1.81
N ASP A 163 3.34 1.82 -2.22
CA ASP A 163 4.03 2.27 -3.42
C ASP A 163 3.16 2.08 -4.67
N SER A 164 2.43 0.97 -4.76
CA SER A 164 1.59 0.68 -5.94
C SER A 164 0.39 1.61 -6.01
N VAL A 165 -0.27 1.87 -4.88
CA VAL A 165 -1.36 2.86 -4.78
C VAL A 165 -0.84 4.27 -5.13
N ASN A 166 0.25 4.73 -4.51
CA ASN A 166 0.79 6.06 -4.78
C ASN A 166 1.26 6.24 -6.23
N THR A 167 1.92 5.23 -6.80
CA THR A 167 2.34 5.26 -8.22
C THR A 167 1.13 5.31 -9.15
N THR A 168 0.07 4.56 -8.84
CA THR A 168 -1.17 4.56 -9.61
C THR A 168 -1.88 5.91 -9.52
N ILE A 169 -2.02 6.48 -8.32
CA ILE A 169 -2.62 7.81 -8.12
C ILE A 169 -1.83 8.87 -8.90
N GLY A 170 -0.50 8.86 -8.78
CA GLY A 170 0.37 9.78 -9.51
C GLY A 170 0.16 9.69 -11.01
N LYS A 171 0.15 8.47 -11.56
CA LYS A 171 -0.03 8.24 -12.99
C LYS A 171 -1.43 8.62 -13.49
N VAL A 172 -2.48 8.30 -12.74
CA VAL A 172 -3.86 8.70 -13.05
C VAL A 172 -4.00 10.23 -13.06
N ASN A 173 -3.33 10.92 -12.14
CA ASN A 173 -3.34 12.38 -12.05
C ASN A 173 -2.57 13.06 -13.19
N GLU A 174 -1.73 12.36 -13.97
CA GLU A 174 -1.12 12.92 -15.18
C GLU A 174 -2.14 13.23 -16.28
N GLY A 175 -3.30 12.56 -16.27
CA GLY A 175 -4.40 12.80 -17.22
C GLY A 175 -4.04 12.52 -18.69
N LEU A 176 -4.87 13.04 -19.59
CA LEU A 176 -4.62 13.07 -21.03
C LEU A 176 -4.23 14.49 -21.45
N LYS A 177 -3.25 14.64 -22.34
CA LYS A 177 -2.84 15.96 -22.83
C LYS A 177 -3.41 16.25 -24.22
N TYR A 178 -4.05 17.40 -24.39
CA TYR A 178 -4.60 17.87 -25.66
C TYR A 178 -3.94 19.18 -26.09
N GLY A 179 -3.47 19.24 -27.33
CA GLY A 179 -2.99 20.47 -27.98
C GLY A 179 -4.00 21.00 -28.99
N ALA A 180 -3.80 22.24 -29.45
CA ALA A 180 -4.63 22.90 -30.46
C ALA A 180 -3.82 23.93 -31.26
N ASP A 181 -4.28 24.31 -32.46
CA ASP A 181 -3.57 25.26 -33.35
C ASP A 181 -3.37 26.66 -32.74
N ASN A 182 -4.17 27.03 -31.74
CA ASN A 182 -4.06 28.30 -31.02
C ASN A 182 -3.25 28.19 -29.72
N THR A 183 -2.73 27.01 -29.36
CA THR A 183 -1.94 26.78 -28.14
C THR A 183 -0.74 25.89 -28.42
N THR A 184 0.48 26.39 -28.21
CA THR A 184 1.71 25.63 -28.50
C THR A 184 2.09 24.60 -27.44
N THR A 185 1.49 24.68 -26.24
CA THR A 185 1.71 23.72 -25.16
C THR A 185 0.42 22.96 -24.87
N PRO A 186 0.41 21.62 -24.97
CA PRO A 186 -0.74 20.80 -24.61
C PRO A 186 -1.18 21.03 -23.17
N THR A 187 -2.49 21.03 -22.94
CA THR A 187 -3.10 21.16 -21.61
C THR A 187 -3.60 19.81 -21.12
N THR A 188 -3.62 19.64 -19.79
CA THR A 188 -4.02 18.39 -19.16
C THR A 188 -5.52 18.33 -18.94
N GLN A 189 -6.15 17.28 -19.46
CA GLN A 189 -7.52 16.84 -19.17
C GLN A 189 -7.46 15.71 -18.13
N GLN A 190 -7.89 15.97 -16.90
CA GLN A 190 -7.90 14.95 -15.85
C GLN A 190 -8.89 13.84 -16.16
N LEU A 191 -8.59 12.60 -15.77
CA LEU A 191 -9.56 11.50 -15.89
C LEU A 191 -10.83 11.80 -15.05
N GLY A 192 -11.99 11.45 -15.59
CA GLY A 192 -13.30 11.73 -14.97
C GLY A 192 -13.91 13.10 -15.30
N SER A 193 -13.18 13.98 -16.00
CA SER A 193 -13.71 15.23 -16.52
C SER A 193 -14.34 15.07 -17.92
N SER A 194 -15.11 16.05 -18.38
CA SER A 194 -15.73 16.05 -19.71
C SER A 194 -14.91 16.85 -20.72
N LEU A 195 -14.74 16.30 -21.92
CA LEU A 195 -14.21 17.01 -23.10
C LEU A 195 -15.38 17.37 -24.02
N SER A 196 -15.52 18.65 -24.38
CA SER A 196 -16.51 19.12 -25.35
C SER A 196 -15.83 19.60 -26.62
N VAL A 197 -16.21 19.05 -27.77
CA VAL A 197 -15.82 19.55 -29.08
C VAL A 197 -17.01 20.32 -29.65
N LYS A 198 -16.87 21.64 -29.82
CA LYS A 198 -17.95 22.55 -30.21
C LYS A 198 -17.50 23.46 -31.35
N SER A 199 -18.47 23.95 -32.12
CA SER A 199 -18.26 25.09 -33.01
C SER A 199 -17.78 26.30 -32.21
N ALA A 200 -16.81 27.05 -32.74
CA ALA A 200 -16.29 28.24 -32.08
C ALA A 200 -17.37 29.35 -31.98
N GLU A 201 -17.69 29.76 -30.76
CA GLU A 201 -18.60 30.89 -30.48
C GLU A 201 -18.00 32.26 -30.84
N LYS A 202 -16.66 32.34 -30.86
CA LYS A 202 -15.88 33.55 -31.15
C LYS A 202 -14.83 33.26 -32.23
N GLU A 203 -14.30 34.30 -32.85
CA GLU A 203 -13.16 34.19 -33.78
C GLU A 203 -11.97 33.52 -33.06
N LEU A 204 -11.45 32.44 -33.64
CA LEU A 204 -10.19 31.82 -33.25
C LEU A 204 -9.06 32.46 -34.06
N VAL A 205 -7.92 32.69 -33.42
CA VAL A 205 -6.69 33.17 -34.07
C VAL A 205 -5.64 32.09 -33.93
N LYS A 206 -5.03 31.70 -35.06
CA LYS A 206 -3.97 30.70 -35.04
C LYS A 206 -2.71 31.28 -34.38
N ALA A 207 -2.09 30.50 -33.49
CA ALA A 207 -0.91 30.96 -32.77
C ALA A 207 0.20 31.39 -33.74
N GLY A 208 0.76 32.59 -33.51
CA GLY A 208 1.83 33.15 -34.34
C GLY A 208 1.39 33.74 -35.68
N THR A 209 0.09 33.92 -35.92
CA THR A 209 -0.44 34.55 -37.14
C THR A 209 -1.64 35.45 -36.83
N ASP A 210 -2.03 36.31 -37.77
CA ASP A 210 -3.28 37.09 -37.70
C ASP A 210 -4.46 36.39 -38.40
N ALA A 211 -4.30 35.11 -38.77
CA ALA A 211 -5.34 34.36 -39.47
C ALA A 211 -6.52 34.05 -38.54
N LYS A 212 -7.72 34.42 -38.97
CA LYS A 212 -8.97 34.31 -38.22
C LYS A 212 -9.85 33.18 -38.73
N PHE A 213 -10.42 32.41 -37.82
CA PHE A 213 -11.29 31.28 -38.11
C PHE A 213 -12.58 31.39 -37.28
N VAL A 214 -13.73 31.11 -37.89
CA VAL A 214 -15.05 31.16 -37.22
C VAL A 214 -15.75 29.82 -37.32
N GLY A 215 -16.48 29.44 -36.26
CA GLY A 215 -17.22 28.19 -36.21
C GLY A 215 -18.63 28.24 -36.76
N LYS A 216 -19.14 29.41 -37.19
CA LYS A 216 -20.58 29.62 -37.47
C LYS A 216 -21.22 28.67 -38.48
N ASN A 217 -20.43 28.13 -39.41
CA ASN A 217 -20.93 27.20 -40.43
C ASN A 217 -20.82 25.73 -40.00
N ILE A 218 -20.33 25.44 -38.79
CA ILE A 218 -20.07 24.10 -38.28
C ILE A 218 -21.02 23.81 -37.13
N VAL A 219 -21.52 22.58 -37.09
CA VAL A 219 -22.16 21.99 -35.90
C VAL A 219 -21.45 20.69 -35.57
N THR A 220 -21.36 20.37 -34.29
CA THR A 220 -20.83 19.09 -33.81
C THR A 220 -21.93 18.31 -33.10
N ASN A 221 -21.92 16.99 -33.28
CA ASN A 221 -22.78 16.06 -32.55
C ASN A 221 -21.90 14.98 -31.92
N TYR A 222 -22.26 14.54 -30.73
CA TYR A 222 -21.62 13.41 -30.08
C TYR A 222 -22.67 12.37 -29.73
N GLU A 223 -22.46 11.16 -30.23
CA GLU A 223 -23.31 10.01 -29.92
C GLU A 223 -22.49 8.96 -29.19
N ASN A 224 -23.02 8.45 -28.08
CA ASN A 224 -22.44 7.32 -27.38
C ASN A 224 -23.29 6.08 -27.64
N ASN A 225 -22.68 5.07 -28.24
CA ASN A 225 -23.31 3.77 -28.44
C ASN A 225 -22.52 2.71 -27.68
N SER A 226 -23.03 2.29 -26.52
CA SER A 226 -22.45 1.23 -25.68
C SER A 226 -21.00 1.49 -25.27
N GLY A 227 -20.67 2.74 -24.92
CA GLY A 227 -19.32 3.15 -24.51
C GLY A 227 -18.43 3.63 -25.65
N ASN A 228 -18.80 3.37 -26.92
CA ASN A 228 -18.08 3.91 -28.07
C ASN A 228 -18.67 5.27 -28.47
N GLY A 229 -17.84 6.29 -28.46
CA GLY A 229 -18.22 7.65 -28.86
C GLY A 229 -17.97 7.91 -30.34
N THR A 230 -18.95 8.50 -31.03
CA THR A 230 -18.79 9.07 -32.38
C THR A 230 -18.96 10.59 -32.31
N VAL A 231 -17.96 11.32 -32.81
CA VAL A 231 -18.08 12.77 -33.04
C VAL A 231 -18.38 12.98 -34.51
N SER A 232 -19.55 13.53 -34.81
CA SER A 232 -19.93 13.97 -36.16
C SER A 232 -19.75 15.47 -36.30
N ILE A 233 -19.23 15.91 -37.44
CA ILE A 233 -19.05 17.32 -37.77
C ILE A 233 -19.87 17.60 -39.03
N GLY A 234 -20.86 18.48 -38.90
CA GLY A 234 -21.69 18.94 -40.01
C GLY A 234 -21.31 20.34 -40.45
N ILE A 235 -21.46 20.62 -41.74
CA ILE A 235 -21.40 21.97 -42.30
C ILE A 235 -22.84 22.40 -42.62
N SER A 236 -23.19 23.66 -42.36
CA SER A 236 -24.50 24.22 -42.74
C SER A 236 -24.80 23.99 -44.23
N GLU A 237 -26.02 23.57 -44.56
CA GLU A 237 -26.50 23.49 -45.96
C GLU A 237 -26.46 24.84 -46.69
N LYS A 238 -26.52 25.93 -45.91
CA LYS A 238 -26.39 27.32 -46.40
C LYS A 238 -25.24 27.99 -45.66
N PRO A 239 -23.99 27.68 -46.03
CA PRO A 239 -22.84 28.26 -45.35
C PRO A 239 -22.68 29.73 -45.76
N GLU A 240 -22.32 30.57 -44.81
CA GLU A 240 -22.07 31.99 -45.05
C GLU A 240 -20.59 32.31 -44.93
N PHE A 241 -20.02 32.97 -45.94
CA PHE A 241 -18.63 33.38 -45.96
C PHE A 241 -18.51 34.89 -46.15
N LYS A 242 -17.48 35.50 -45.56
CA LYS A 242 -17.11 36.90 -45.87
C LYS A 242 -16.45 36.99 -47.24
N GLU A 243 -15.62 36.00 -47.56
CA GLU A 243 -14.91 35.83 -48.81
C GLU A 243 -14.63 34.35 -49.06
N VAL A 244 -14.67 33.94 -50.31
CA VAL A 244 -14.21 32.62 -50.77
C VAL A 244 -13.15 32.85 -51.83
N THR A 245 -11.96 32.30 -51.60
CA THR A 245 -10.83 32.42 -52.53
C THR A 245 -10.41 31.03 -52.99
N LEU A 246 -10.52 30.79 -54.29
CA LEU A 246 -10.07 29.59 -54.97
C LEU A 246 -8.77 29.91 -55.68
N LYS A 247 -7.76 29.04 -55.57
CA LYS A 247 -6.50 29.16 -56.30
C LYS A 247 -6.24 27.85 -57.04
N ASP A 248 -6.00 27.91 -58.34
CA ASP A 248 -5.66 26.73 -59.12
C ASP A 248 -4.15 26.38 -59.01
N GLY A 249 -3.77 25.24 -59.60
CA GLY A 249 -2.38 24.76 -59.58
C GLY A 249 -1.41 25.66 -60.35
N ASP A 250 -1.92 26.40 -61.34
CA ASP A 250 -1.13 27.33 -62.14
C ASP A 250 -0.93 28.68 -61.42
N GLY A 251 -1.70 28.93 -60.36
CA GLY A 251 -1.62 30.09 -59.49
C GLY A 251 -2.61 31.20 -59.82
N ASN A 252 -3.55 30.97 -60.74
CA ASN A 252 -4.68 31.87 -60.96
C ASN A 252 -5.62 31.82 -59.75
N THR A 253 -6.30 32.93 -59.48
CA THR A 253 -7.19 33.04 -58.31
C THR A 253 -8.59 33.47 -58.74
N THR A 254 -9.62 32.89 -58.13
CA THR A 254 -11.00 33.36 -58.20
C THR A 254 -11.46 33.74 -56.80
N THR A 255 -11.85 34.99 -56.61
CA THR A 255 -12.32 35.51 -55.32
C THR A 255 -13.78 35.91 -55.42
N ILE A 256 -14.61 35.44 -54.49
CA ILE A 256 -16.01 35.83 -54.34
C ILE A 256 -16.17 36.54 -52.99
N ASN A 257 -16.57 37.80 -53.01
CA ASN A 257 -16.81 38.60 -51.82
C ASN A 257 -17.93 39.63 -52.04
N LYS A 258 -18.04 40.63 -51.16
CA LYS A 258 -19.08 41.67 -51.22
C LYS A 258 -19.10 42.46 -52.54
N ASP A 259 -18.00 42.51 -53.28
CA ASP A 259 -17.86 43.30 -54.50
C ASP A 259 -18.19 42.49 -55.77
N GLY A 260 -18.38 41.18 -55.64
CA GLY A 260 -18.71 40.25 -56.73
C GLY A 260 -17.70 39.11 -56.86
N MET A 261 -17.50 38.62 -58.08
CA MET A 261 -16.51 37.60 -58.43
C MET A 261 -15.36 38.25 -59.22
N THR A 262 -14.12 37.98 -58.85
CA THR A 262 -12.92 38.42 -59.59
C THR A 262 -12.07 37.22 -59.96
N ILE A 263 -11.66 37.12 -61.23
CA ILE A 263 -10.73 36.10 -61.74
C ILE A 263 -9.41 36.81 -62.10
N THR A 264 -8.36 36.50 -61.34
CA THR A 264 -7.03 37.07 -61.52
C THR A 264 -6.08 35.99 -62.04
N PRO A 265 -5.59 36.09 -63.29
CA PRO A 265 -4.55 35.19 -63.78
C PRO A 265 -3.23 35.44 -63.03
N LYS A 266 -2.40 34.40 -62.90
CA LYS A 266 -1.07 34.52 -62.27
C LYS A 266 -0.19 35.56 -62.97
N ASN A 267 -0.22 35.54 -64.31
CA ASN A 267 0.49 36.49 -65.16
C ASN A 267 -0.55 37.24 -66.00
N LEU A 268 -0.81 38.50 -65.63
CA LEU A 268 -1.67 39.37 -66.43
C LEU A 268 -0.81 40.05 -67.51
N GLU A 269 -1.17 39.89 -68.77
CA GLU A 269 -0.48 40.56 -69.88
C GLU A 269 -0.59 42.08 -69.75
N GLU A 270 0.44 42.79 -70.19
CA GLU A 270 0.48 44.25 -70.15
C GLU A 270 -0.68 44.85 -70.95
N GLY A 271 -1.43 45.77 -70.33
CA GLY A 271 -2.62 46.41 -70.93
C GLY A 271 -3.92 45.61 -70.83
N LYS A 272 -3.93 44.42 -70.19
CA LYS A 272 -5.15 43.66 -69.89
C LYS A 272 -5.67 43.95 -68.48
N THR A 273 -6.98 43.85 -68.31
CA THR A 273 -7.68 43.92 -67.02
C THR A 273 -8.07 42.52 -66.53
N VAL A 274 -8.19 42.37 -65.22
CA VAL A 274 -8.75 41.14 -64.64
C VAL A 274 -10.25 41.06 -64.92
N VAL A 275 -10.79 39.85 -65.08
CA VAL A 275 -12.22 39.65 -65.32
C VAL A 275 -12.98 39.77 -64.00
N LYS A 276 -13.97 40.65 -63.94
CA LYS A 276 -14.83 40.86 -62.76
C LYS A 276 -16.29 40.74 -63.15
N LEU A 277 -17.06 40.02 -62.35
CA LEU A 277 -18.52 40.08 -62.35
C LEU A 277 -18.95 40.86 -61.12
N THR A 278 -19.44 42.09 -61.32
CA THR A 278 -19.89 42.98 -60.25
C THR A 278 -21.41 43.15 -60.29
N LYS A 279 -21.96 43.93 -59.35
CA LYS A 279 -23.37 44.35 -59.40
C LYS A 279 -23.76 45.10 -60.68
N ASN A 280 -22.80 45.67 -61.41
CA ASN A 280 -23.01 46.41 -62.65
C ASN A 280 -22.87 45.53 -63.91
N GLY A 281 -22.58 44.23 -63.76
CA GLY A 281 -22.35 43.29 -64.86
C GLY A 281 -20.89 42.84 -64.98
N LEU A 282 -20.57 42.28 -66.14
CA LEU A 282 -19.22 41.82 -66.50
C LEU A 282 -18.34 43.03 -66.86
N ASP A 283 -17.15 43.07 -66.28
CA ASP A 283 -16.09 44.04 -66.52
C ASP A 283 -14.82 43.24 -66.84
N ASN A 284 -14.30 43.34 -68.07
CA ASN A 284 -13.26 42.45 -68.59
C ASN A 284 -12.30 43.16 -69.55
#